data_AF-A0A7Y7BG10-F1
#
_entry.id   AF-A0A7Y7BG10-F1
#
_cell.length_a   1.000
_cell.length_b   1.000
_cell.length_c   1.000
_cell.angle_alpha   90.00
_cell.angle_beta   90.00
_cell.angle_gamma   90.00
#
_symmetry.space_group_name_H-M   'P 1'
#
loop_
_entity.id
_entity.type
_entity.pdbx_description
1 polymer ?
#
loop_
_entity_poly.entity_id
_entity_poly.type
_entity_poly.pdbx_seq_one_letter_code
_entity_poly.pdbx_strand_id
1 'polypeptide(L)'
;DYSFTANVEEEFDQIAQGSQHWDVMIQNFYGKFHQTVEETEQIDRREVGASRELGTDPESGKPVIARLGKFGPLVQIGEANEDEEDKPKYASLKKGQFIESITLEEALELFQLPREVGEYKGKEIVAAIGRFGPYIRYDEKFISLPKNADPIAIPLDECIELIRQKEEADAPIYVYQDKPVQKGKGRFGPFIKWDNMFINVNKKYDWDNLSAQDIEELIEDKLQKEKEKVIHNWESEGIRVEKARWGRHNIIKGKNKVELAKTVNVEKMTLEEAQALLAEKAPAKKGRAKKK
;
A
#
# COMPACT_ATOMS: atom_id res chain seq x y z
N ASP A 1 -19.60 3.07 -28.32
CA ASP A 1 -20.55 3.24 -29.42
C ASP A 1 -21.76 2.36 -29.13
N TYR A 2 -22.95 2.94 -29.04
CA TYR A 2 -24.19 2.18 -28.75
C TYR A 2 -24.65 1.33 -29.94
N SER A 3 -24.14 1.59 -31.15
CA SER A 3 -24.47 0.83 -32.35
C SER A 3 -23.72 -0.50 -32.46
N PHE A 4 -22.60 -0.66 -31.74
CA PHE A 4 -21.77 -1.87 -31.80
C PHE A 4 -22.56 -3.12 -31.39
N THR A 5 -23.27 -3.05 -30.26
CA THR A 5 -24.04 -4.20 -29.77
C THR A 5 -25.19 -4.55 -30.72
N ALA A 6 -25.85 -3.55 -31.32
CA ALA A 6 -26.93 -3.80 -32.28
C ALA A 6 -26.43 -4.51 -33.55
N ASN A 7 -25.29 -4.06 -34.10
CA ASN A 7 -24.72 -4.67 -35.30
C ASN A 7 -24.22 -6.11 -35.06
N VAL A 8 -23.66 -6.39 -33.89
CA VAL A 8 -23.19 -7.74 -33.53
C VAL A 8 -24.37 -8.72 -33.38
N GLU A 9 -25.47 -8.28 -32.77
CA GLU A 9 -26.68 -9.11 -32.65
C GLU A 9 -27.31 -9.38 -34.02
N GLU A 10 -27.32 -8.40 -34.93
CA GLU A 10 -27.80 -8.60 -36.31
C GLU A 10 -26.95 -9.62 -37.08
N GLU A 11 -25.61 -9.57 -36.94
CA GLU A 11 -24.72 -10.57 -37.53
C GLU A 11 -24.94 -11.98 -36.93
N PHE A 12 -25.24 -12.08 -35.63
CA PHE A 12 -25.58 -13.35 -35.00
C PHE A 12 -26.90 -13.93 -35.52
N ASP A 13 -27.92 -13.09 -35.72
CA ASP A 13 -29.19 -13.50 -36.32
C ASP A 13 -29.00 -14.03 -37.75
N GLN A 14 -28.15 -13.36 -38.55
CA GLN A 14 -27.84 -13.79 -39.91
C GLN A 14 -27.09 -15.13 -39.95
N ILE A 15 -26.20 -15.38 -38.98
CA ILE A 15 -25.52 -16.68 -38.81
C ILE A 15 -26.52 -17.76 -38.40
N ALA A 16 -27.41 -17.47 -37.45
CA ALA A 16 -28.42 -18.42 -36.97
C ALA A 16 -29.42 -18.83 -38.07
N GLN A 17 -29.74 -17.91 -38.98
CA GLN A 17 -30.59 -18.15 -40.14
C GLN A 17 -29.85 -18.81 -41.32
N GLY A 18 -28.54 -19.08 -41.18
CA GLY A 18 -27.71 -19.69 -42.23
C GLY A 18 -27.43 -18.77 -43.43
N SER A 19 -27.72 -17.47 -43.29
CA SER A 19 -27.50 -16.47 -44.35
C SER A 19 -26.08 -15.90 -44.33
N GLN A 20 -25.34 -16.12 -43.24
CA GLN A 20 -23.94 -15.73 -43.10
C GLN A 20 -23.10 -16.85 -42.47
N HIS A 21 -21.86 -16.94 -42.92
CA HIS A 21 -20.85 -17.86 -42.38
C HIS A 21 -20.14 -17.20 -41.19
N TRP A 22 -20.11 -17.89 -40.04
CA TRP A 22 -19.57 -17.36 -38.79
C TRP A 22 -18.08 -16.97 -38.89
N ASP A 23 -17.32 -17.65 -39.75
CA ASP A 23 -15.90 -17.38 -39.97
C ASP A 23 -15.65 -15.99 -40.57
N VAL A 24 -16.59 -15.48 -41.39
CA VAL A 24 -16.51 -14.13 -41.97
C VAL A 24 -16.68 -13.05 -40.89
N MET A 25 -17.64 -13.25 -39.98
CA MET A 25 -17.88 -12.35 -38.85
C MET A 25 -16.63 -12.27 -37.94
N ILE A 26 -16.08 -13.42 -37.58
CA ILE A 26 -14.88 -13.50 -36.75
C ILE A 26 -13.66 -12.92 -37.46
N GLN A 27 -13.45 -13.19 -38.75
CA GLN A 27 -12.32 -12.61 -39.49
C GLN A 27 -12.40 -11.09 -39.58
N ASN A 28 -13.59 -10.54 -39.83
CA ASN A 28 -13.79 -9.08 -39.92
C ASN A 28 -13.58 -8.40 -38.57
N PHE A 29 -14.10 -8.99 -37.49
CA PHE A 29 -13.90 -8.49 -36.14
C PHE A 29 -12.43 -8.60 -35.73
N TYR A 30 -11.86 -9.80 -35.81
CA TYR A 30 -10.52 -10.08 -35.33
C TYR A 30 -9.44 -9.40 -36.18
N GLY A 31 -9.63 -9.24 -37.49
CA GLY A 31 -8.68 -8.53 -38.34
C GLY A 31 -8.49 -7.08 -37.90
N LYS A 32 -9.59 -6.34 -37.73
CA LYS A 32 -9.55 -4.96 -37.24
C LYS A 32 -9.06 -4.87 -35.79
N PHE A 33 -9.52 -5.78 -34.95
CA PHE A 33 -9.14 -5.83 -33.54
C PHE A 33 -7.65 -6.13 -33.37
N HIS A 34 -7.11 -7.09 -34.09
CA HIS A 34 -5.72 -7.50 -34.03
C HIS A 34 -4.78 -6.37 -34.47
N GLN A 35 -5.11 -5.69 -35.58
CA GLN A 35 -4.40 -4.49 -36.00
C GLN A 35 -4.39 -3.42 -34.90
N THR A 36 -5.55 -3.17 -34.29
CA THR A 36 -5.66 -2.23 -33.16
C THR A 36 -4.77 -2.66 -31.99
N VAL A 37 -4.74 -3.95 -31.64
CA VAL A 37 -3.91 -4.48 -30.55
C VAL A 37 -2.42 -4.33 -30.85
N GLU A 38 -1.98 -4.63 -32.08
CA GLU A 38 -0.58 -4.46 -32.50
C GLU A 38 -0.15 -2.97 -32.48
N GLU A 39 -1.02 -2.07 -32.95
CA GLU A 39 -0.79 -0.63 -32.89
C GLU A 39 -0.70 -0.13 -31.44
N THR A 40 -1.52 -0.70 -30.54
CA THR A 40 -1.57 -0.31 -29.12
C THR A 40 -0.49 -1.00 -28.27
N GLU A 41 0.17 -2.05 -28.77
CA GLU A 41 1.23 -2.77 -28.04
C GLU A 41 2.46 -1.90 -27.79
N GLN A 42 2.76 -0.98 -28.70
CA GLN A 42 3.89 -0.05 -28.60
C GLN A 42 3.61 1.14 -27.68
N ILE A 43 2.35 1.38 -27.30
CA ILE A 43 1.98 2.49 -26.45
C ILE A 43 2.08 2.02 -24.99
N ASP A 44 2.81 2.74 -24.13
CA ASP A 44 2.82 2.41 -22.71
C ASP A 44 1.38 2.54 -22.19
N ARG A 45 0.85 1.49 -21.54
CA ARG A 45 -0.49 1.52 -20.92
C ARG A 45 -0.67 2.71 -19.96
N ARG A 46 0.42 3.29 -19.47
CA ARG A 46 0.45 4.53 -18.66
C ARG A 46 0.09 5.79 -19.45
N GLU A 47 0.28 5.80 -20.77
CA GLU A 47 -0.02 6.94 -21.65
C GLU A 47 -1.45 6.87 -22.21
N VAL A 48 -1.97 5.67 -22.46
CA VAL A 48 -3.34 5.46 -23.00
C VAL A 48 -4.42 5.57 -21.91
N GLY A 49 -4.05 5.38 -20.64
CA GLY A 49 -4.98 5.35 -19.51
C GLY A 49 -5.35 6.73 -18.97
N ALA A 50 -6.35 7.37 -19.59
CA ALA A 50 -7.14 8.45 -19.02
C ALA A 50 -6.35 9.72 -18.65
N SER A 51 -5.49 10.24 -19.53
CA SER A 51 -5.02 11.63 -19.40
C SER A 51 -6.05 12.59 -20.00
N ARG A 52 -6.55 13.52 -19.21
CA ARG A 52 -7.47 14.58 -19.63
C ARG A 52 -6.90 15.93 -19.23
N GLU A 53 -6.68 16.78 -20.23
CA GLU A 53 -6.30 18.17 -19.99
C GLU A 53 -7.52 18.96 -19.50
N LEU A 54 -7.36 19.68 -18.39
CA LEU A 54 -8.42 20.46 -17.75
C LEU A 54 -8.33 21.94 -18.11
N GLY A 55 -7.14 22.42 -18.48
CA GLY A 55 -6.87 23.81 -18.83
C GLY A 55 -5.49 24.25 -18.38
N THR A 56 -5.34 25.54 -18.07
CA THR A 56 -4.07 26.17 -17.67
C THR A 56 -4.16 26.73 -16.26
N ASP A 57 -3.13 26.51 -15.46
CA ASP A 57 -3.00 27.07 -14.12
C ASP A 57 -2.79 28.60 -14.20
N PRO A 58 -3.65 29.43 -13.56
CA PRO A 58 -3.53 30.89 -13.62
C PRO A 58 -2.26 31.46 -12.98
N GLU A 59 -1.64 30.76 -12.04
CA GLU A 59 -0.46 31.24 -11.31
C GLU A 59 0.84 30.98 -12.09
N SER A 60 1.01 29.76 -12.62
CA SER A 60 2.22 29.35 -13.33
C SER A 60 2.12 29.40 -14.85
N GLY A 61 0.91 29.51 -15.41
CA GLY A 61 0.67 29.43 -16.86
C GLY A 61 0.88 28.03 -17.44
N LYS A 62 0.99 26.99 -16.60
CA LYS A 62 1.30 25.62 -17.00
C LYS A 62 0.04 24.78 -17.24
N PRO A 63 0.07 23.75 -18.10
CA PRO A 63 -1.07 22.88 -18.32
C PRO A 63 -1.42 22.07 -17.07
N VAL A 64 -2.72 21.88 -16.85
CA VAL A 64 -3.30 21.08 -15.76
C VAL A 64 -3.90 19.81 -16.35
N ILE A 65 -3.38 18.66 -15.94
CA ILE A 65 -3.71 17.35 -16.53
C ILE A 65 -4.18 16.40 -15.42
N ALA A 66 -5.38 15.87 -15.54
CA ALA A 66 -5.85 14.75 -14.73
C ALA A 66 -5.45 13.43 -15.39
N ARG A 67 -4.81 12.51 -14.65
CA ARG A 67 -4.38 11.20 -15.18
C ARG A 67 -4.27 10.11 -14.13
N LEU A 68 -4.12 8.86 -14.57
CA LEU A 68 -3.86 7.73 -13.68
C LEU A 68 -2.35 7.57 -13.41
N GLY A 69 -1.92 7.68 -12.15
CA GLY A 69 -0.54 7.43 -11.74
C GLY A 69 -0.35 6.13 -10.96
N LYS A 70 0.89 5.88 -10.50
CA LYS A 70 1.27 4.69 -9.73
C LYS A 70 0.44 4.49 -8.46
N PHE A 71 0.00 5.59 -7.84
CA PHE A 71 -0.70 5.58 -6.55
C PHE A 71 -2.20 5.88 -6.66
N GLY A 72 -2.75 5.90 -7.89
CA GLY A 72 -4.14 6.23 -8.15
C GLY A 72 -4.30 7.47 -9.05
N PRO A 73 -5.54 7.95 -9.21
CA PRO A 73 -5.84 9.13 -10.01
C PRO A 73 -5.25 10.40 -9.38
N LEU A 74 -4.64 11.25 -10.20
CA LEU A 74 -3.99 12.48 -9.77
C LEU A 74 -4.14 13.60 -10.80
N VAL A 75 -3.99 14.84 -10.34
CA VAL A 75 -3.80 16.02 -11.16
C VAL A 75 -2.31 16.41 -11.16
N GLN A 76 -1.82 16.82 -12.32
CA GLN A 76 -0.48 17.31 -12.56
C GLN A 76 -0.54 18.76 -13.09
N ILE A 77 0.29 19.65 -12.54
CA ILE A 77 0.56 20.99 -13.11
C ILE A 77 1.95 20.97 -13.73
N GLY A 78 2.04 21.33 -15.02
CA GLY A 78 3.27 21.33 -15.81
C GLY A 78 3.59 19.99 -16.44
N GLU A 79 4.56 19.98 -17.36
CA GLU A 79 5.01 18.76 -18.03
C GLU A 79 6.18 18.11 -17.27
N ALA A 80 6.36 16.81 -17.46
CA ALA A 80 7.50 16.10 -16.89
C ALA A 80 8.72 16.28 -17.81
N ASN A 81 9.30 17.48 -17.81
CA ASN A 81 10.51 17.78 -18.57
C ASN A 81 11.77 17.57 -17.71
N GLU A 82 12.91 17.34 -18.37
CA GLU A 82 14.18 16.97 -17.72
C GLU A 82 14.87 18.16 -17.00
N ASP A 83 14.37 19.38 -17.19
CA ASP A 83 14.93 20.59 -16.59
C ASP A 83 14.55 20.70 -15.10
N GLU A 84 15.57 20.81 -14.24
CA GLU A 84 15.41 20.77 -12.77
C GLU A 84 14.59 21.93 -12.19
N GLU A 85 14.47 23.04 -12.92
CA GLU A 85 13.71 24.23 -12.50
C GLU A 85 12.18 24.06 -12.67
N ASP A 86 11.73 23.18 -13.58
CA ASP A 86 10.33 23.06 -13.97
C ASP A 86 9.70 21.72 -13.58
N LYS A 87 9.99 21.25 -12.36
CA LYS A 87 9.40 20.00 -11.86
C LYS A 87 7.87 20.10 -11.79
N PRO A 88 7.14 19.11 -12.35
CA PRO A 88 5.70 19.09 -12.27
C PRO A 88 5.22 18.94 -10.83
N LYS A 89 4.16 19.66 -10.48
CA LYS A 89 3.47 19.50 -9.19
C LYS A 89 2.41 18.42 -9.33
N TYR A 90 2.18 17.66 -8.26
CA TYR A 90 1.18 16.59 -8.25
C TYR A 90 0.22 16.72 -7.06
N ALA A 91 -1.06 16.46 -7.30
CA ALA A 91 -2.06 16.35 -6.25
C ALA A 91 -2.96 15.13 -6.51
N SER A 92 -3.22 14.31 -5.49
CA SER A 92 -4.10 13.14 -5.62
C SER A 92 -5.57 13.57 -5.59
N LEU A 93 -6.41 12.94 -6.42
CA LEU A 93 -7.86 13.19 -6.40
C LEU A 93 -8.48 12.75 -5.06
N LYS A 94 -9.48 13.50 -4.59
CA LYS A 94 -10.29 13.11 -3.42
C LYS A 94 -11.15 11.90 -3.77
N LYS A 95 -11.59 11.17 -2.74
CA LYS A 95 -12.51 10.04 -2.93
C LYS A 95 -13.82 10.55 -3.53
N GLY A 96 -14.23 9.96 -4.67
CA GLY A 96 -15.44 10.36 -5.38
C GLY A 96 -15.22 11.40 -6.47
N GLN A 97 -14.01 11.95 -6.60
CA GLN A 97 -13.60 12.67 -7.81
C GLN A 97 -13.12 11.68 -8.87
N PHE A 98 -13.47 11.94 -10.12
CA PHE A 98 -13.14 11.12 -11.27
C PHE A 98 -12.39 11.98 -12.30
N ILE A 99 -11.44 11.36 -13.01
CA ILE A 99 -10.64 12.05 -14.04
C ILE A 99 -11.57 12.61 -15.13
N GLU A 100 -12.63 11.87 -15.44
CA GLU A 100 -13.59 12.15 -16.49
C GLU A 100 -14.49 13.35 -16.18
N SER A 101 -14.73 13.65 -14.89
CA SER A 101 -15.71 14.66 -14.47
C SER A 101 -15.13 15.84 -13.71
N ILE A 102 -13.89 15.74 -13.21
CA ILE A 102 -13.25 16.82 -12.44
C ILE A 102 -13.13 18.10 -13.28
N THR A 103 -13.36 19.24 -12.65
CA THR A 103 -13.21 20.58 -13.22
C THR A 103 -11.83 21.16 -12.97
N LEU A 104 -11.46 22.22 -13.70
CA LEU A 104 -10.17 22.90 -13.48
C LEU A 104 -10.11 23.51 -12.07
N GLU A 105 -11.21 24.10 -11.62
CA GLU A 105 -11.34 24.75 -10.32
C GLU A 105 -11.13 23.74 -9.18
N GLU A 106 -11.85 22.62 -9.21
CA GLU A 106 -11.70 21.53 -8.23
C GLU A 106 -10.28 20.94 -8.24
N ALA A 107 -9.65 20.89 -9.41
CA ALA A 107 -8.30 20.38 -9.57
C ALA A 107 -7.26 21.33 -8.94
N LEU A 108 -7.41 22.64 -9.11
CA LEU A 108 -6.55 23.65 -8.51
C LEU A 108 -6.67 23.68 -6.98
N GLU A 109 -7.87 23.42 -6.43
CA GLU A 109 -8.06 23.30 -4.97
C GLU A 109 -7.20 22.20 -4.35
N LEU A 110 -6.94 21.10 -5.06
CA LEU A 110 -6.12 20.00 -4.54
C LEU A 110 -4.66 20.42 -4.29
N PHE A 111 -4.16 21.44 -5.00
CA PHE A 111 -2.80 21.96 -4.84
C PHE A 111 -2.64 22.92 -3.66
N GLN A 112 -3.73 23.27 -2.96
CA GLN A 112 -3.65 23.95 -1.67
C GLN A 112 -3.12 23.03 -0.56
N LEU A 113 -3.04 21.72 -0.82
CA LEU A 113 -2.50 20.72 0.09
C LEU A 113 -1.06 20.37 -0.30
N PRO A 114 -0.16 20.13 0.68
CA PRO A 114 -0.39 20.13 2.13
C PRO A 114 -0.61 21.54 2.70
N ARG A 115 -1.61 21.68 3.57
CA ARG A 115 -1.96 22.92 4.24
C ARG A 115 -1.58 22.86 5.72
N GLU A 116 -0.96 23.93 6.22
CA GLU A 116 -0.79 24.12 7.66
C GLU A 116 -2.13 24.55 8.30
N VAL A 117 -2.60 23.76 9.26
CA VAL A 117 -3.87 24.01 9.97
C VAL A 117 -3.62 24.89 11.20
N GLY A 118 -2.48 24.71 11.85
CA GLY A 118 -2.05 25.46 13.04
C GLY A 118 -1.04 24.67 13.86
N GLU A 119 -0.91 25.03 15.14
CA GLU A 119 0.05 24.43 16.07
C GLU A 119 -0.66 23.87 17.30
N TYR A 120 -0.15 22.76 17.83
CA TYR A 120 -0.58 22.18 19.10
C TYR A 120 0.64 21.70 19.90
N LYS A 121 0.73 22.06 21.18
CA LYS A 121 1.85 21.69 22.09
C LYS A 121 3.25 21.97 21.49
N GLY A 122 3.45 23.07 20.78
CA GLY A 122 4.75 23.40 20.19
C GLY A 122 5.06 22.71 18.86
N LYS A 123 4.08 21.99 18.26
CA LYS A 123 4.27 21.20 17.04
C LYS A 123 3.20 21.52 16.00
N GLU A 124 3.64 21.62 14.75
CA GLU A 124 2.77 21.91 13.61
C GLU A 124 1.79 20.77 13.31
N ILE A 125 0.59 21.16 12.89
CA ILE A 125 -0.45 20.28 12.36
C ILE A 125 -0.62 20.60 10.88
N VAL A 126 -0.36 19.61 10.02
CA VAL A 126 -0.46 19.74 8.56
C VAL A 126 -1.52 18.79 8.02
N ALA A 127 -2.53 19.29 7.33
CA ALA A 127 -3.51 18.49 6.62
C ALA A 127 -3.04 18.18 5.20
N ALA A 128 -3.19 16.93 4.76
CA ALA A 128 -2.73 16.47 3.45
C ALA A 128 -3.56 15.28 2.95
N ILE A 129 -3.40 14.93 1.66
CA ILE A 129 -3.98 13.73 1.06
C ILE A 129 -2.86 12.77 0.69
N GLY A 130 -3.01 11.50 1.10
CA GLY A 130 -2.07 10.43 0.76
C GLY A 130 -2.76 9.23 0.14
N ARG A 131 -2.01 8.16 -0.09
CA ARG A 131 -2.50 6.90 -0.71
C ARG A 131 -3.70 6.25 0.00
N PHE A 132 -3.89 6.54 1.28
CA PHE A 132 -4.98 5.96 2.09
C PHE A 132 -6.10 6.95 2.36
N GLY A 133 -6.09 8.11 1.69
CA GLY A 133 -7.04 9.19 1.89
C GLY A 133 -6.46 10.37 2.67
N PRO A 134 -7.32 11.32 3.07
CA PRO A 134 -6.92 12.51 3.80
C PRO A 134 -6.46 12.19 5.22
N TYR A 135 -5.47 12.93 5.70
CA TYR A 135 -4.88 12.76 7.02
C TYR A 135 -4.32 14.09 7.54
N ILE A 136 -4.12 14.16 8.87
CA ILE A 136 -3.28 15.18 9.50
C ILE A 136 -1.96 14.57 9.92
N ARG A 137 -0.89 15.33 9.73
CA ARG A 137 0.45 15.03 10.22
C ARG A 137 0.69 15.88 11.47
N TYR A 138 1.03 15.20 12.56
CA TYR A 138 1.40 15.83 13.83
C TYR A 138 2.49 14.99 14.48
N ASP A 139 3.64 15.60 14.80
CA ASP A 139 4.76 14.92 15.49
C ASP A 139 5.21 13.60 14.83
N GLU A 140 5.44 13.62 13.50
CA GLU A 140 5.74 12.44 12.66
C GLU A 140 4.63 11.37 12.60
N LYS A 141 3.53 11.54 13.34
CA LYS A 141 2.36 10.66 13.30
C LYS A 141 1.41 11.10 12.20
N PHE A 142 0.79 10.11 11.59
CA PHE A 142 -0.21 10.26 10.54
C PHE A 142 -1.55 9.81 11.11
N ILE A 143 -2.52 10.72 11.15
CA ILE A 143 -3.85 10.48 11.72
C ILE A 143 -4.86 10.65 10.60
N SER A 144 -5.52 9.57 10.21
CA SER A 144 -6.52 9.60 9.15
C SER A 144 -7.71 10.47 9.53
N LEU A 145 -8.16 11.30 8.59
CA LEU A 145 -9.38 12.08 8.78
C LEU A 145 -10.63 11.19 8.62
N PRO A 146 -11.75 11.55 9.28
CA PRO A 146 -13.04 10.92 9.04
C PRO A 146 -13.43 10.93 7.56
N LYS A 147 -14.25 9.96 7.12
CA LYS A 147 -14.61 9.78 5.70
C LYS A 147 -15.23 11.01 5.02
N ASN A 148 -15.85 11.89 5.80
CA ASN A 148 -16.57 13.07 5.30
C ASN A 148 -15.85 14.38 5.63
N ALA A 149 -14.68 14.34 6.28
CA ALA A 149 -13.93 15.53 6.62
C ALA A 149 -13.13 16.01 5.41
N ASP A 150 -13.18 17.32 5.12
CA ASP A 150 -12.39 17.94 4.07
C ASP A 150 -11.04 18.42 4.64
N PRO A 151 -9.90 17.89 4.18
CA PRO A 151 -8.57 18.35 4.63
C PRO A 151 -8.31 19.84 4.35
N ILE A 152 -9.02 20.48 3.41
CA ILE A 152 -8.86 21.90 3.11
C ILE A 152 -9.54 22.78 4.16
N ALA A 153 -10.67 22.32 4.71
CA ALA A 153 -11.57 23.11 5.56
C ALA A 153 -11.61 22.66 7.03
N ILE A 154 -10.96 21.55 7.39
CA ILE A 154 -10.98 21.02 8.75
C ILE A 154 -10.42 22.05 9.77
N PRO A 155 -11.17 22.37 10.84
CA PRO A 155 -10.72 23.34 11.83
C PRO A 155 -9.64 22.74 12.76
N LEU A 156 -8.84 23.64 13.35
CA LEU A 156 -7.78 23.27 14.30
C LEU A 156 -8.30 22.46 15.49
N ASP A 157 -9.46 22.84 16.05
CA ASP A 157 -10.03 22.16 17.22
C ASP A 157 -10.37 20.68 16.92
N GLU A 158 -10.93 20.40 15.74
CA GLU A 158 -11.24 19.01 15.33
C GLU A 158 -9.95 18.20 15.14
N CYS A 159 -8.91 18.84 14.60
CA CYS A 159 -7.58 18.22 14.47
C CYS A 159 -6.98 17.89 15.83
N ILE A 160 -7.09 18.79 16.81
CA ILE A 160 -6.63 18.58 18.19
C ILE A 160 -7.38 17.40 18.84
N GLU A 161 -8.68 17.30 18.64
CA GLU A 161 -9.48 16.18 19.16
C GLU A 161 -9.05 14.84 18.54
N LEU A 162 -8.82 14.79 17.24
CA LEU A 162 -8.29 13.59 16.57
C LEU A 162 -6.90 13.21 17.09
N ILE A 163 -6.04 14.20 17.36
CA ILE A 163 -4.72 13.99 17.98
C ILE A 163 -4.89 13.41 19.38
N ARG A 164 -5.76 13.98 20.22
CA ARG A 164 -6.01 13.49 21.59
C ARG A 164 -6.51 12.06 21.61
N GLN A 165 -7.51 11.74 20.78
CA GLN A 165 -8.03 10.38 20.64
C GLN A 165 -6.94 9.39 20.22
N LYS A 166 -6.04 9.82 19.31
CA LYS A 166 -4.92 8.99 18.89
C LYS A 166 -3.87 8.82 19.98
N GLU A 167 -3.54 9.88 20.71
CA GLU A 167 -2.64 9.86 21.86
C GLU A 167 -3.17 8.93 22.96
N GLU A 168 -4.47 8.97 23.26
CA GLU A 168 -5.13 8.10 24.23
C GLU A 168 -5.15 6.63 23.76
N ALA A 169 -5.46 6.38 22.48
CA ALA A 169 -5.42 5.03 21.93
C ALA A 169 -4.02 4.42 21.91
N ASP A 170 -2.98 5.25 21.73
CA ASP A 170 -1.58 4.84 21.76
C ASP A 170 -0.98 4.90 23.18
N ALA A 171 -1.75 5.32 24.19
CA ALA A 171 -1.27 5.40 25.57
C ALA A 171 -0.93 4.00 26.09
N PRO A 172 0.22 3.83 26.77
CA PRO A 172 0.56 2.56 27.39
C PRO A 172 -0.45 2.20 28.48
N ILE A 173 -0.99 0.99 28.41
CA ILE A 173 -1.84 0.41 29.45
C ILE A 173 -1.03 -0.26 30.57
N TYR A 174 0.24 -0.59 30.29
CA TYR A 174 1.16 -1.22 31.22
C TYR A 174 2.61 -1.00 30.75
N VAL A 175 3.59 -1.23 31.62
CA VAL A 175 5.01 -1.23 31.28
C VAL A 175 5.60 -2.56 31.74
N TYR A 176 6.19 -3.31 30.81
CA TYR A 176 6.85 -4.57 31.09
C TYR A 176 8.28 -4.52 30.55
N GLN A 177 9.26 -4.81 31.40
CA GLN A 177 10.70 -4.72 31.09
C GLN A 177 11.08 -3.38 30.43
N ASP A 178 10.67 -2.27 31.06
CA ASP A 178 10.92 -0.88 30.60
C ASP A 178 10.34 -0.53 29.21
N LYS A 179 9.46 -1.39 28.68
CA LYS A 179 8.82 -1.18 27.37
C LYS A 179 7.30 -1.04 27.52
N PRO A 180 6.68 -0.07 26.82
CA PRO A 180 5.25 0.17 26.93
C PRO A 180 4.44 -0.95 26.28
N VAL A 181 3.32 -1.29 26.89
CA VAL A 181 2.30 -2.20 26.36
C VAL A 181 1.10 -1.36 25.91
N GLN A 182 0.65 -1.53 24.68
CA GLN A 182 -0.49 -0.79 24.10
C GLN A 182 -1.63 -1.75 23.72
N LYS A 183 -2.89 -1.35 23.91
CA LYS A 183 -4.05 -2.09 23.40
C LYS A 183 -4.33 -1.72 21.94
N GLY A 184 -4.77 -2.68 21.14
CA GLY A 184 -5.29 -2.43 19.80
C GLY A 184 -6.32 -3.46 19.34
N LYS A 185 -7.05 -3.13 18.28
CA LYS A 185 -7.99 -4.04 17.58
C LYS A 185 -7.55 -4.18 16.13
N GLY A 186 -7.44 -5.41 15.64
CA GLY A 186 -7.03 -5.71 14.27
C GLY A 186 -7.97 -6.70 13.58
N ARG A 187 -7.66 -7.07 12.34
CA ARG A 187 -8.46 -8.04 11.55
C ARG A 187 -8.59 -9.43 12.17
N PHE A 188 -7.72 -9.76 13.12
CA PHE A 188 -7.68 -11.04 13.83
C PHE A 188 -8.22 -10.96 15.26
N GLY A 189 -8.87 -9.85 15.62
CA GLY A 189 -9.38 -9.60 16.96
C GLY A 189 -8.49 -8.64 17.79
N PRO A 190 -8.78 -8.53 19.10
CA PRO A 190 -8.02 -7.69 20.00
C PRO A 190 -6.59 -8.20 20.21
N PHE A 191 -5.65 -7.28 20.45
CA PHE A 191 -4.25 -7.61 20.70
C PHE A 191 -3.61 -6.58 21.64
N ILE A 192 -2.56 -7.01 22.34
CA ILE A 192 -1.61 -6.10 22.96
C ILE A 192 -0.35 -5.99 22.09
N LYS A 193 0.24 -4.80 22.02
CA LYS A 193 1.50 -4.54 21.34
C LYS A 193 2.58 -4.25 22.38
N TRP A 194 3.67 -5.00 22.33
CA TRP A 194 4.83 -4.84 23.21
C TRP A 194 6.10 -5.20 22.43
N ASP A 195 7.14 -4.37 22.52
CA ASP A 195 8.44 -4.57 21.84
C ASP A 195 8.34 -4.96 20.34
N ASN A 196 7.53 -4.22 19.59
CA ASN A 196 7.19 -4.50 18.18
C ASN A 196 6.48 -5.85 17.92
N MET A 197 6.17 -6.63 18.95
CA MET A 197 5.35 -7.82 18.86
C MET A 197 3.88 -7.50 19.04
N PHE A 198 3.05 -8.20 18.26
CA PHE A 198 1.60 -8.16 18.36
C PHE A 198 1.14 -9.49 18.96
N ILE A 199 0.53 -9.43 20.14
CA ILE A 199 0.10 -10.59 20.91
C ILE A 199 -1.41 -10.59 20.93
N ASN A 200 -2.03 -11.59 20.30
CA ASN A 200 -3.48 -11.72 20.25
C ASN A 200 -4.03 -12.04 21.65
N VAL A 201 -5.09 -11.32 22.04
CA VAL A 201 -5.81 -11.59 23.29
C VAL A 201 -6.99 -12.49 22.94
N ASN A 202 -6.91 -13.74 23.37
CA ASN A 202 -7.97 -14.71 23.12
C ASN A 202 -9.16 -14.49 24.09
N LYS A 203 -10.28 -15.20 23.86
CA LYS A 203 -11.51 -15.05 24.65
C LYS A 203 -11.41 -15.49 26.12
N LYS A 204 -10.31 -16.11 26.55
CA LYS A 204 -10.07 -16.48 27.97
C LYS A 204 -9.94 -15.22 28.85
N TYR A 205 -9.46 -14.13 28.27
CA TYR A 205 -9.18 -12.89 28.98
C TYR A 205 -10.29 -11.86 28.76
N ASP A 206 -10.56 -11.06 29.79
CA ASP A 206 -11.40 -9.87 29.67
C ASP A 206 -10.58 -8.76 28.97
N TRP A 207 -10.90 -8.51 27.70
CA TRP A 207 -10.22 -7.51 26.90
C TRP A 207 -10.35 -6.09 27.47
N ASP A 208 -11.53 -5.75 27.98
CA ASP A 208 -11.81 -4.40 28.46
C ASP A 208 -11.08 -4.17 29.79
N ASN A 209 -10.98 -5.22 30.63
CA ASN A 209 -10.38 -5.15 31.97
C ASN A 209 -9.13 -6.05 32.16
N LEU A 210 -8.21 -6.08 31.19
CA LEU A 210 -6.95 -6.81 31.32
C LEU A 210 -6.16 -6.40 32.57
N SER A 211 -5.86 -7.36 33.45
CA SER A 211 -5.01 -7.15 34.61
C SER A 211 -3.52 -7.14 34.23
N ALA A 212 -2.66 -6.62 35.11
CA ALA A 212 -1.21 -6.67 34.92
C ALA A 212 -0.71 -8.12 34.75
N GLN A 213 -1.25 -9.06 35.54
CA GLN A 213 -0.89 -10.47 35.45
C GLN A 213 -1.28 -11.09 34.10
N ASP A 214 -2.47 -10.76 33.56
CA ASP A 214 -2.88 -11.24 32.23
C ASP A 214 -1.92 -10.76 31.14
N ILE A 215 -1.48 -9.50 31.22
CA ILE A 215 -0.57 -8.89 30.26
C ILE A 215 0.80 -9.57 30.31
N GLU A 216 1.32 -9.80 31.51
CA GLU A 216 2.59 -10.51 31.72
C GLU A 216 2.52 -11.95 31.20
N GLU A 217 1.46 -12.70 31.55
CA GLU A 217 1.23 -14.07 31.06
C GLU A 217 1.22 -14.10 29.53
N LEU A 218 0.47 -13.19 28.88
CA LEU A 218 0.40 -13.09 27.42
C LEU A 218 1.77 -12.78 26.78
N ILE A 219 2.57 -11.91 27.39
CA ILE A 219 3.91 -11.56 26.92
C ILE A 219 4.87 -12.74 27.09
N GLU A 220 4.88 -13.38 28.24
CA GLU A 220 5.76 -14.50 28.55
C GLU A 220 5.45 -15.72 27.67
N ASP A 221 4.17 -16.05 27.49
CA ASP A 221 3.73 -17.08 26.55
C ASP A 221 4.20 -16.81 25.13
N LYS A 222 4.17 -15.54 24.70
CA LYS A 222 4.64 -15.16 23.36
C LYS A 222 6.15 -15.30 23.27
N LEU A 223 6.90 -14.82 24.26
CA LEU A 223 8.35 -14.95 24.32
C LEU A 223 8.79 -16.41 24.30
N GLN A 224 8.12 -17.27 25.06
CA GLN A 224 8.38 -18.70 25.07
C GLN A 224 8.14 -19.33 23.70
N LYS A 225 7.03 -19.01 23.04
CA LYS A 225 6.74 -19.48 21.67
C LYS A 225 7.77 -19.00 20.65
N GLU A 226 8.26 -17.77 20.75
CA GLU A 226 9.31 -17.27 19.86
C GLU A 226 10.65 -17.96 20.12
N LYS A 227 10.99 -18.28 21.39
CA LYS A 227 12.17 -19.09 21.73
C LYS A 227 12.08 -20.50 21.15
N GLU A 228 10.95 -21.19 21.33
CA GLU A 228 10.72 -22.56 20.82
C GLU A 228 10.68 -22.66 19.29
N LYS A 229 10.42 -21.53 18.63
CA LYS A 229 10.46 -21.40 17.18
C LYS A 229 11.89 -21.45 16.66
N VAL A 230 12.87 -20.95 17.41
CA VAL A 230 14.28 -20.95 17.01
C VAL A 230 14.89 -22.32 17.31
N ILE A 231 15.46 -22.95 16.29
CA ILE A 231 16.11 -24.26 16.37
C ILE A 231 17.62 -24.07 16.52
N HIS A 232 18.21 -23.21 15.67
CA HIS A 232 19.61 -22.83 15.73
C HIS A 232 19.76 -21.31 15.65
N ASN A 233 20.69 -20.76 16.43
CA ASN A 233 21.02 -19.34 16.41
C ASN A 233 22.55 -19.17 16.47
N TRP A 234 23.15 -18.80 15.33
CA TRP A 234 24.57 -18.49 15.23
C TRP A 234 24.73 -16.97 15.21
N GLU A 235 24.86 -16.38 16.40
CA GLU A 235 24.84 -14.93 16.61
C GLU A 235 26.03 -14.23 15.92
N SER A 236 27.21 -14.83 15.94
CA SER A 236 28.43 -14.29 15.31
C SER A 236 28.25 -14.07 13.80
N GLU A 237 27.45 -14.91 13.15
CA GLU A 237 27.19 -14.88 11.71
C GLU A 237 25.87 -14.20 11.34
N GLY A 238 25.05 -13.87 12.35
CA GLY A 238 23.70 -13.33 12.18
C GLY A 238 22.76 -14.30 11.45
N ILE A 239 22.96 -15.61 11.61
CA ILE A 239 22.17 -16.67 10.95
C ILE A 239 21.31 -17.38 12.00
N ARG A 240 20.02 -17.51 11.72
CA ARG A 240 19.11 -18.32 12.55
C ARG A 240 18.27 -19.27 11.71
N VAL A 241 17.98 -20.44 12.26
CA VAL A 241 17.05 -21.43 11.72
C VAL A 241 15.82 -21.47 12.61
N GLU A 242 14.64 -21.26 12.01
CA GLU A 242 13.37 -21.20 12.74
C GLU A 242 12.31 -22.12 12.12
N LYS A 243 11.40 -22.63 12.95
CA LYS A 243 10.18 -23.32 12.52
C LYS A 243 9.30 -22.34 11.73
N ALA A 244 8.80 -22.81 10.59
CA ALA A 244 7.87 -22.10 9.73
C ALA A 244 6.48 -22.74 9.79
N ARG A 245 5.57 -22.29 8.93
CA ARG A 245 4.21 -22.86 8.86
C ARG A 245 4.24 -24.25 8.22
N TRP A 246 3.28 -25.09 8.60
CA TRP A 246 3.06 -26.42 8.01
C TRP A 246 4.28 -27.36 8.09
N GLY A 247 5.03 -27.30 9.20
CA GLY A 247 6.20 -28.16 9.44
C GLY A 247 7.42 -27.85 8.56
N ARG A 248 7.43 -26.70 7.88
CA ARG A 248 8.58 -26.19 7.13
C ARG A 248 9.54 -25.46 8.07
N HIS A 249 10.70 -25.06 7.55
CA HIS A 249 11.71 -24.30 8.31
C HIS A 249 12.20 -23.11 7.49
N ASN A 250 12.70 -22.07 8.15
CA ASN A 250 13.33 -20.92 7.50
C ASN A 250 14.76 -20.75 7.99
N ILE A 251 15.69 -20.49 7.07
CA ILE A 251 17.00 -19.92 7.38
C ILE A 251 16.93 -18.42 7.13
N ILE A 252 17.34 -17.62 8.10
CA ILE A 252 17.27 -16.15 8.03
C ILE A 252 18.66 -15.55 8.29
N LYS A 253 19.08 -14.65 7.40
CA LYS A 253 20.26 -13.78 7.56
C LYS A 253 19.89 -12.35 7.16
N GLY A 254 19.67 -11.47 8.14
CA GLY A 254 19.20 -10.10 7.90
C GLY A 254 17.86 -10.07 7.15
N LYS A 255 17.84 -9.46 5.95
CA LYS A 255 16.65 -9.40 5.07
C LYS A 255 16.47 -10.66 4.20
N ASN A 256 17.49 -11.51 4.13
CA ASN A 256 17.44 -12.72 3.31
C ASN A 256 16.80 -13.83 4.12
N LYS A 257 15.76 -14.43 3.54
CA LYS A 257 15.01 -15.53 4.14
C LYS A 257 14.85 -16.64 3.11
N VAL A 258 15.29 -17.83 3.47
CA VAL A 258 15.18 -19.03 2.64
C VAL A 258 14.27 -20.03 3.34
N GLU A 259 13.17 -20.41 2.69
CA GLU A 259 12.29 -21.48 3.16
C GLU A 259 12.82 -22.86 2.73
N LEU A 260 12.82 -23.79 3.67
CA LEU A 260 13.20 -25.19 3.54
C LEU A 260 11.96 -26.08 3.56
N ALA A 261 11.99 -27.14 2.78
CA ALA A 261 10.92 -28.14 2.76
C ALA A 261 10.85 -28.90 4.10
N LYS A 262 9.68 -29.44 4.41
CA LYS A 262 9.43 -30.26 5.63
C LYS A 262 10.32 -31.51 5.74
N THR A 263 10.88 -31.96 4.62
CA THR A 263 11.73 -33.15 4.54
C THR A 263 13.18 -32.89 4.95
N VAL A 264 13.59 -31.63 5.04
CA VAL A 264 14.95 -31.25 5.43
C VAL A 264 15.07 -31.38 6.95
N ASN A 265 16.00 -32.23 7.41
CA ASN A 265 16.31 -32.33 8.83
C ASN A 265 17.15 -31.12 9.25
N VAL A 266 16.54 -30.24 10.02
CA VAL A 266 17.17 -29.00 10.48
C VAL A 266 17.74 -29.09 11.89
N GLU A 267 17.49 -30.15 12.65
CA GLU A 267 17.94 -30.28 14.05
C GLU A 267 19.45 -30.55 14.17
N LYS A 268 20.03 -31.15 13.13
CA LYS A 268 21.46 -31.45 13.04
C LYS A 268 22.19 -30.54 12.06
N MET A 269 21.53 -29.46 11.62
CA MET A 269 22.06 -28.58 10.58
C MET A 269 23.29 -27.84 11.08
N THR A 270 24.38 -27.86 10.32
CA THR A 270 25.58 -27.09 10.65
C THR A 270 25.51 -25.67 10.11
N LEU A 271 26.42 -24.82 10.58
CA LEU A 271 26.53 -23.44 10.11
C LEU A 271 26.88 -23.39 8.62
N GLU A 272 27.80 -24.24 8.18
CA GLU A 272 28.28 -24.31 6.79
C GLU A 272 27.14 -24.73 5.85
N GLU A 273 26.33 -25.71 6.25
CA GLU A 273 25.16 -26.14 5.50
C GLU A 273 24.13 -25.01 5.38
N ALA A 274 23.85 -24.29 6.48
CA ALA A 274 22.94 -23.15 6.46
C ALA A 274 23.44 -22.01 5.56
N GLN A 275 24.75 -21.73 5.58
CA GLN A 275 25.39 -20.74 4.71
C GLN A 275 25.32 -21.16 3.23
N ALA A 276 25.56 -22.43 2.92
CA ALA A 276 25.48 -22.96 1.55
C ALA A 276 24.06 -22.80 0.98
N LEU A 277 23.03 -23.16 1.76
CA LEU A 277 21.62 -23.03 1.35
C LEU A 277 21.19 -21.56 1.18
N LEU A 278 21.73 -20.65 1.99
CA LEU A 278 21.52 -19.21 1.82
C LEU A 278 22.19 -18.68 0.54
N ALA A 279 23.37 -19.19 0.20
CA ALA A 279 24.10 -18.78 -1.00
C ALA A 279 23.45 -19.31 -2.29
N GLU A 280 23.00 -20.57 -2.29
CA GLU A 280 22.34 -21.21 -3.42
C GLU A 280 21.04 -20.49 -3.81
N LYS A 281 20.25 -20.08 -2.81
CA LYS A 281 18.97 -19.40 -3.02
C LYS A 281 19.06 -17.87 -2.94
N ALA A 282 20.25 -17.30 -2.92
CA ALA A 282 20.42 -15.86 -2.99
C ALA A 282 19.90 -15.36 -4.36
N PRO A 283 19.13 -14.25 -4.41
CA PRO A 283 18.70 -13.68 -5.67
C PRO A 283 19.95 -13.34 -6.51
N ALA A 284 19.98 -13.78 -7.77
CA ALA A 284 21.06 -13.45 -8.70
C ALA A 284 21.34 -11.94 -8.62
N LYS A 285 22.60 -11.56 -8.36
CA LYS A 285 23.00 -10.15 -8.32
C LYS A 285 22.61 -9.52 -9.66
N LYS A 286 21.52 -8.73 -9.69
CA LYS A 286 21.20 -7.90 -10.85
C LYS A 286 22.40 -6.98 -11.05
N GLY A 287 23.17 -7.24 -12.11
CA GLY A 287 24.28 -6.38 -12.51
C GLY A 287 23.76 -4.96 -12.58
N ARG A 288 24.37 -4.05 -11.82
CA ARG A 288 24.06 -2.63 -11.86
C ARG A 288 24.26 -2.19 -13.31
N ALA A 289 23.17 -1.88 -14.02
CA ALA A 289 23.26 -1.36 -15.38
C ALA A 289 24.22 -0.16 -15.34
N LYS A 290 25.30 -0.21 -16.14
CA LYS A 290 26.20 0.92 -16.31
C LYS A 290 25.33 2.07 -16.81
N LYS A 291 25.26 3.16 -16.04
CA LYS A 291 24.76 4.44 -16.55
C LYS A 291 25.57 4.75 -17.82
N LYS A 292 24.88 4.87 -18.96
CA LYS A 292 25.43 5.53 -20.13
C LYS A 292 25.36 7.03 -19.90
#